data_AF-A0A851TF22-F1
#
_entry.id   AF-A0A851TF22-F1
#
_cell.length_a   1.000
_cell.length_b   1.000
_cell.length_c   1.000
_cell.angle_alpha   90.00
_cell.angle_beta   90.00
_cell.angle_gamma   90.00
#
_symmetry.space_group_name_H-M   'P 1'
#
loop_
_entity.id
_entity.type
_entity.pdbx_description
1 polymer ?
#
loop_
_entity_poly.entity_id
_entity_poly.type
_entity_poly.pdbx_seq_one_letter_code
_entity_poly.pdbx_strand_id
1 'polypeptide(L)'
;PQHVVLYPMVSKSLRNIAAGKDPLEGQRHCCGIAQLHEHHSLGYADLDELQKNPQPLIFDIEVLKVEEPGSYQQDPWAMTDEEKLQAVPLIHKEGNELYRQGKVPEAASKYYDAIACLKNLQMKEQPGSPDWIELDQKITPLLLNYCQCKLQCQEYYEVLDHCSSILNKYEDNVKAYFKRGKAHAAVWNVAEAQADFAKVLALDPSLRPVVAKELRSLEARLREKDKEDKVRFKGIFSQ
;
A
#
# COMPACT_ATOMS: atom_id res chain seq x y z
N PRO A 1 29.76 -18.24 -20.36
CA PRO A 1 28.76 -17.45 -21.13
C PRO A 1 27.29 -17.75 -20.78
N GLN A 2 26.93 -18.99 -20.41
CA GLN A 2 25.52 -19.37 -20.15
C GLN A 2 24.83 -18.58 -19.01
N HIS A 3 25.57 -18.10 -18.01
CA HIS A 3 25.00 -17.33 -16.90
C HIS A 3 24.75 -15.84 -17.20
N VAL A 4 25.29 -15.31 -18.31
CA VAL A 4 25.20 -13.87 -18.65
C VAL A 4 23.93 -13.55 -19.45
N VAL A 5 23.25 -14.57 -19.98
CA VAL A 5 22.08 -14.44 -20.85
C VAL A 5 20.89 -13.77 -20.14
N LEU A 6 20.80 -13.89 -18.83
CA LEU A 6 19.74 -13.29 -18.02
C LEU A 6 20.03 -11.83 -17.63
N TYR A 7 21.29 -11.38 -17.72
CA TYR A 7 21.68 -10.05 -17.24
C TYR A 7 20.95 -8.90 -17.95
N PRO A 8 20.75 -8.90 -19.29
CA PRO A 8 19.98 -7.85 -19.95
C PRO A 8 18.57 -7.66 -19.36
N MET A 9 17.89 -8.77 -19.03
CA MET A 9 16.57 -8.72 -18.41
C MET A 9 16.60 -8.17 -16.98
N VAL A 10 17.57 -8.61 -16.18
CA VAL A 10 17.75 -8.13 -14.79
C VAL A 10 18.11 -6.64 -14.79
N SER A 11 19.02 -6.21 -15.67
CA SER A 11 19.44 -4.81 -15.79
C SER A 11 18.28 -3.90 -16.18
N LYS A 12 17.40 -4.34 -17.11
CA LYS A 12 16.17 -3.62 -17.43
C LYS A 12 15.28 -3.42 -16.20
N SER A 13 15.04 -4.48 -15.42
CA SER A 13 14.22 -4.38 -14.20
C SER A 13 14.84 -3.45 -13.16
N LEU A 14 16.16 -3.49 -12.96
CA LEU A 14 16.87 -2.58 -12.05
C LEU A 14 16.78 -1.12 -12.52
N ARG A 15 16.88 -0.86 -13.83
CA ARG A 15 16.72 0.49 -14.41
C ARG A 15 15.30 1.03 -14.22
N ASN A 16 14.29 0.17 -14.38
CA ASN A 16 12.90 0.55 -14.10
C ASN A 16 12.71 0.93 -12.62
N ILE A 17 13.23 0.11 -11.69
CA ILE A 17 13.20 0.41 -10.25
C ILE A 17 13.85 1.77 -9.96
N ALA A 18 15.04 2.02 -10.52
CA ALA A 18 15.76 3.28 -10.34
C ALA A 18 14.98 4.49 -10.90
N ALA A 19 14.14 4.28 -11.91
CA ALA A 19 13.25 5.29 -12.48
C ALA A 19 11.87 5.39 -11.79
N GLY A 20 11.63 4.64 -10.71
CA GLY A 20 10.35 4.61 -10.00
C GLY A 20 9.23 3.91 -10.76
N LYS A 21 9.58 3.03 -11.71
CA LYS A 21 8.68 2.27 -12.57
C LYS A 21 8.48 0.84 -12.09
N ASP A 22 7.44 0.18 -12.59
CA ASP A 22 7.23 -1.25 -12.31
C ASP A 22 8.43 -2.07 -12.85
N PRO A 23 9.05 -2.96 -12.05
CA PRO A 23 10.19 -3.77 -12.49
C PRO A 23 9.90 -4.66 -13.71
N LEU A 24 8.63 -5.00 -13.91
CA LEU A 24 8.10 -5.80 -15.01
C LEU A 24 7.46 -4.93 -16.10
N GLU A 25 7.55 -3.60 -16.01
CA GLU A 25 6.99 -2.69 -17.01
C GLU A 25 7.56 -3.00 -18.41
N GLY A 26 6.67 -3.37 -19.33
CA GLY A 26 7.03 -3.80 -20.67
C GLY A 26 7.48 -5.26 -20.80
N GLN A 27 7.49 -6.06 -19.72
CA GLN A 27 7.56 -7.53 -19.78
C GLN A 27 6.14 -8.08 -19.82
N ARG A 28 5.64 -8.46 -21.01
CA ARG A 28 4.34 -9.12 -21.12
C ARG A 28 4.51 -10.64 -21.00
N HIS A 29 3.85 -11.23 -20.01
CA HIS A 29 3.65 -12.68 -19.91
C HIS A 29 2.64 -13.11 -21.00
N CYS A 30 3.14 -13.52 -22.16
CA CYS A 30 2.34 -14.28 -23.12
C CYS A 30 2.98 -15.66 -23.28
N CYS A 31 2.25 -16.71 -22.90
CA CYS A 31 2.65 -18.10 -23.11
C CYS A 31 2.81 -18.40 -24.62
N GLY A 32 3.93 -19.03 -24.99
CA GLY A 32 4.06 -19.86 -26.19
C GLY A 32 4.19 -19.13 -27.53
N ILE A 33 5.37 -19.27 -28.14
CA ILE A 33 5.66 -19.11 -29.59
C ILE A 33 5.55 -17.68 -30.18
N ALA A 34 4.66 -16.81 -29.69
CA ALA A 34 4.57 -15.42 -30.14
C ALA A 34 5.80 -14.56 -29.76
N GLN A 35 6.59 -15.01 -28.78
CA GLN A 35 7.72 -14.27 -28.21
C GLN A 35 8.98 -14.25 -29.10
N LEU A 36 9.04 -15.09 -30.13
CA LEU A 36 10.20 -15.17 -31.02
C LEU A 36 10.26 -14.04 -32.06
N HIS A 37 9.14 -13.38 -32.37
CA HIS A 37 9.08 -12.46 -33.51
C HIS A 37 8.79 -10.99 -33.20
N GLU A 38 8.26 -10.61 -32.03
CA GLU A 38 7.79 -9.21 -31.87
C GLU A 38 8.69 -8.24 -31.10
N HIS A 39 9.66 -8.66 -30.28
CA HIS A 39 10.48 -7.67 -29.54
C HIS A 39 11.94 -8.11 -29.38
N HIS A 40 12.76 -7.81 -30.38
CA HIS A 40 14.23 -7.89 -30.29
C HIS A 40 14.86 -6.77 -29.46
N SER A 41 14.05 -5.91 -28.82
CA SER A 41 14.52 -4.76 -28.07
C SER A 41 13.92 -4.70 -26.66
N LEU A 42 14.80 -4.52 -25.69
CA LEU A 42 14.53 -4.24 -24.28
C LEU A 42 14.28 -2.75 -24.02
N GLY A 43 14.36 -1.91 -25.05
CA GLY A 43 14.25 -0.45 -24.96
C GLY A 43 15.57 0.24 -24.61
N TYR A 44 16.67 -0.51 -24.57
CA TYR A 44 18.00 -0.04 -24.24
C TYR A 44 19.01 -0.64 -25.22
N ALA A 45 19.62 0.21 -26.06
CA ALA A 45 20.48 -0.24 -27.16
C ALA A 45 21.67 -1.10 -26.68
N ASP A 46 22.22 -0.76 -25.52
CA ASP A 46 23.31 -1.50 -24.88
C ASP A 46 22.87 -2.91 -24.40
N LEU A 47 21.66 -3.03 -23.85
CA LEU A 47 21.11 -4.32 -23.43
C LEU A 47 20.73 -5.19 -24.64
N ASP A 48 20.25 -4.58 -25.72
CA ASP A 48 19.92 -5.26 -26.98
C ASP A 48 21.17 -5.83 -27.65
N GLU A 49 22.26 -5.05 -27.65
CA GLU A 49 23.56 -5.50 -28.14
C GLU A 49 24.11 -6.64 -27.28
N LEU A 50 24.03 -6.52 -25.95
CA LEU A 50 24.47 -7.56 -25.03
C LEU A 50 23.66 -8.86 -25.15
N GLN A 51 22.36 -8.75 -25.47
CA GLN A 51 21.50 -9.91 -25.74
C GLN A 51 21.86 -10.60 -27.05
N LYS A 52 22.21 -9.84 -28.09
CA LYS A 52 22.64 -10.37 -29.40
C LYS A 52 24.05 -10.97 -29.34
N ASN A 53 24.96 -10.31 -28.64
CA ASN A 53 26.37 -10.66 -28.53
C ASN A 53 26.78 -10.76 -27.05
N PRO A 54 26.50 -11.91 -26.38
CA PRO A 54 26.89 -12.10 -24.99
C PRO A 54 28.41 -11.99 -24.81
N GLN A 55 28.83 -11.12 -23.90
CA GLN A 55 30.24 -10.90 -23.54
C GLN A 55 30.45 -11.03 -22.03
N PRO A 56 31.68 -11.30 -21.57
CA PRO A 56 32.01 -11.24 -20.14
C PRO A 56 31.68 -9.87 -19.56
N LEU A 57 31.08 -9.83 -18.37
CA LEU A 57 30.78 -8.59 -17.64
C LEU A 57 31.78 -8.41 -16.51
N ILE A 58 32.20 -7.16 -16.30
CA ILE A 58 33.02 -6.73 -15.17
C ILE A 58 32.14 -5.84 -14.30
N PHE A 59 32.06 -6.16 -13.01
CA PHE A 59 31.31 -5.38 -12.02
C PHE A 59 32.28 -4.78 -11.02
N ASP A 60 32.31 -3.46 -10.94
CA ASP A 60 33.00 -2.74 -9.89
C ASP A 60 32.03 -2.59 -8.71
N ILE A 61 32.30 -3.32 -7.62
CA ILE A 61 31.47 -3.29 -6.41
C ILE A 61 32.22 -2.51 -5.33
N GLU A 62 31.68 -1.36 -4.96
CA GLU A 62 32.16 -0.58 -3.82
C GLU A 62 31.33 -0.91 -2.58
N VAL A 63 32.00 -1.40 -1.53
CA VAL A 63 31.35 -1.67 -0.25
C VAL A 63 31.28 -0.37 0.55
N LEU A 64 30.10 0.22 0.63
CA LEU A 64 29.90 1.50 1.32
C LEU A 64 29.89 1.37 2.85
N LYS A 65 29.36 0.26 3.38
CA LYS A 65 29.21 0.02 4.82
C LYS A 65 29.20 -1.48 5.09
N VAL A 66 29.85 -1.90 6.18
CA VAL A 66 29.74 -3.26 6.73
C VAL A 66 29.13 -3.14 8.11
N GLU A 67 28.02 -3.82 8.33
CA GLU A 67 27.30 -3.86 9.60
C GLU A 67 27.47 -5.24 10.25
N GLU A 68 27.52 -5.29 11.58
CA GLU A 68 27.62 -6.56 12.29
C GLU A 68 26.38 -7.43 12.03
N PRO A 69 26.51 -8.76 11.94
CA PRO A 69 25.37 -9.66 11.85
C PRO A 69 24.35 -9.37 12.97
N GLY A 70 23.11 -9.06 12.60
CA GLY A 70 22.04 -8.69 13.54
C GLY A 70 21.97 -7.20 13.91
N SER A 71 22.92 -6.36 13.48
CA SER A 71 22.86 -4.90 13.69
C SER A 71 22.13 -4.14 12.57
N TYR A 72 21.89 -4.78 11.43
CA TYR A 72 21.11 -4.24 10.33
C TYR A 72 19.72 -4.88 10.30
N GLN A 73 18.68 -4.07 10.04
CA GLN A 73 17.38 -4.62 9.65
C GLN A 73 17.51 -5.13 8.23
N GLN A 74 17.48 -6.45 8.05
CA GLN A 74 17.40 -7.02 6.70
C GLN A 74 16.15 -6.52 6.01
N ASP A 75 16.21 -6.30 4.70
CA ASP A 75 14.99 -6.11 3.94
C ASP A 75 14.07 -7.34 4.09
N PRO A 76 12.74 -7.17 4.09
CA PRO A 76 11.80 -8.29 4.24
C PRO A 76 12.05 -9.46 3.28
N TRP A 77 12.62 -9.23 2.10
CA TRP A 77 12.91 -10.28 1.12
C TRP A 77 14.13 -11.14 1.47
N ALA A 78 15.04 -10.64 2.31
CA ALA A 78 16.26 -11.34 2.74
C ALA A 78 16.07 -12.13 4.04
N MET A 79 14.97 -11.89 4.77
CA MET A 79 14.62 -12.61 6.00
C MET A 79 14.02 -13.99 5.72
N THR A 80 14.37 -14.97 6.56
CA THR A 80 13.65 -16.24 6.64
C THR A 80 12.22 -16.03 7.17
N ASP A 81 11.37 -17.05 7.02
CA ASP A 81 9.97 -16.93 7.43
C ASP A 81 9.81 -16.77 8.95
N GLU A 82 10.66 -17.45 9.73
CA GLU A 82 10.71 -17.31 11.18
C GLU A 82 11.20 -15.91 11.60
N GLU A 83 12.24 -15.39 10.96
CA GLU A 83 12.74 -14.04 11.23
C GLU A 83 11.69 -12.96 10.91
N LYS A 84 10.92 -13.12 9.83
CA LYS A 84 9.80 -12.21 9.53
C LYS A 84 8.76 -12.21 10.64
N LEU A 85 8.35 -13.38 11.11
CA LEU A 85 7.35 -13.50 12.18
C LEU A 85 7.84 -12.87 13.48
N GLN A 86 9.14 -13.03 13.81
CA GLN A 86 9.75 -12.42 15.00
C GLN A 86 9.95 -10.90 14.85
N ALA A 87 10.21 -10.41 13.64
CA ALA A 87 10.41 -8.98 13.37
C ALA A 87 9.10 -8.18 13.42
N VAL A 88 7.98 -8.74 12.96
CA VAL A 88 6.69 -8.04 12.85
C VAL A 88 6.24 -7.36 14.15
N PRO A 89 6.26 -8.01 15.34
CA PRO A 89 5.90 -7.35 16.60
C PRO A 89 6.83 -6.17 16.96
N LEU A 90 8.12 -6.27 16.65
CA LEU A 90 9.10 -5.22 16.92
C LEU A 90 8.87 -4.01 16.02
N ILE A 91 8.68 -4.25 14.72
CA ILE A 91 8.36 -3.20 13.73
C ILE A 91 7.03 -2.53 14.09
N HIS A 92 6.01 -3.32 14.48
CA HIS A 92 4.72 -2.78 14.92
C HIS A 92 4.87 -1.86 16.14
N LYS A 93 5.66 -2.27 17.13
CA LYS A 93 5.95 -1.46 18.33
C LYS A 93 6.66 -0.16 17.97
N GLU A 94 7.64 -0.22 17.07
CA GLU A 94 8.36 0.96 16.57
C GLU A 94 7.42 1.93 15.84
N GLY A 95 6.58 1.42 14.93
CA GLY A 95 5.56 2.23 14.23
C GLY A 95 4.58 2.90 15.20
N ASN A 96 4.14 2.19 16.24
CA ASN A 96 3.28 2.76 17.28
C ASN A 96 3.98 3.88 18.05
N GLU A 97 5.28 3.75 18.32
CA GLU A 97 6.06 4.77 19.00
C GLU A 97 6.27 6.02 18.13
N LEU A 98 6.64 5.85 16.86
CA LEU A 98 6.73 6.94 15.89
C LEU A 98 5.40 7.67 15.73
N TYR A 99 4.28 6.94 15.69
CA TYR A 99 2.95 7.54 15.61
C TYR A 99 2.64 8.40 16.85
N ARG A 100 2.98 7.94 18.06
CA ARG A 100 2.81 8.74 19.30
C ARG A 100 3.68 9.99 19.30
N GLN A 101 4.86 9.94 18.68
CA GLN A 101 5.75 11.10 18.51
C GLN A 101 5.28 12.09 17.44
N GLY A 102 4.19 11.78 16.71
CA GLY A 102 3.69 12.60 15.61
C GLY A 102 4.46 12.43 14.30
N LYS A 103 5.40 11.47 14.23
CA LYS A 103 6.16 11.10 13.03
C LYS A 103 5.34 10.15 12.16
N VAL A 104 4.28 10.71 11.58
CA VAL A 104 3.23 9.93 10.89
C VAL A 104 3.75 9.25 9.61
N PRO A 105 4.52 9.92 8.72
CA PRO A 105 5.07 9.25 7.54
C PRO A 105 5.99 8.08 7.89
N GLU A 106 6.83 8.23 8.90
CA GLU A 106 7.76 7.20 9.35
C GLU A 106 7.01 6.03 10.00
N ALA A 107 5.95 6.32 10.79
CA ALA A 107 5.07 5.30 11.32
C ALA A 107 4.36 4.52 10.20
N ALA A 108 3.89 5.21 9.15
CA ALA A 108 3.27 4.57 7.99
C ALA A 108 4.25 3.61 7.30
N SER A 109 5.51 4.02 7.11
CA SER A 109 6.56 3.15 6.57
C SER A 109 6.73 1.89 7.41
N LYS A 110 6.82 2.00 8.74
CA LYS A 110 6.97 0.82 9.62
C LYS A 110 5.76 -0.12 9.56
N TYR A 111 4.53 0.42 9.53
CA TYR A 111 3.36 -0.45 9.36
C TYR A 111 3.37 -1.15 7.99
N TYR A 112 3.77 -0.45 6.94
CA TYR A 112 3.91 -1.03 5.60
C TYR A 112 4.93 -2.18 5.59
N ASP A 113 6.10 -2.00 6.20
CA ASP A 113 7.14 -3.02 6.29
C ASP A 113 6.62 -4.29 7.00
N ALA A 114 5.92 -4.11 8.13
CA ALA A 114 5.32 -5.23 8.87
C ALA A 114 4.23 -5.96 8.04
N ILE A 115 3.41 -5.22 7.29
CA ILE A 115 2.41 -5.79 6.38
C ILE A 115 3.11 -6.56 5.25
N ALA A 116 4.20 -6.02 4.68
CA ALA A 116 4.95 -6.67 3.61
C ALA A 116 5.55 -8.00 4.07
N CYS A 117 6.11 -8.06 5.28
CA CYS A 117 6.58 -9.30 5.89
C CYS A 117 5.47 -10.35 5.95
N LEU A 118 4.30 -10.01 6.51
CA LEU A 118 3.19 -10.95 6.63
C LEU A 118 2.56 -11.33 5.29
N LYS A 119 2.43 -10.39 4.35
CA LYS A 119 1.93 -10.68 3.00
C LYS A 119 2.86 -11.63 2.25
N ASN A 120 4.17 -11.49 2.41
CA ASN A 120 5.12 -12.41 1.81
C ASN A 120 4.93 -13.85 2.31
N LEU A 121 4.62 -14.03 3.59
CA LEU A 121 4.26 -15.34 4.15
C LEU A 121 2.91 -15.81 3.62
N GLN A 122 1.91 -14.94 3.63
CA GLN A 122 0.54 -15.25 3.20
C GLN A 122 0.48 -15.70 1.73
N MET A 123 1.36 -15.17 0.86
CA MET A 123 1.46 -15.58 -0.55
C MET A 123 1.94 -17.01 -0.75
N LYS A 124 2.54 -17.64 0.27
CA LYS A 124 2.94 -19.06 0.24
C LYS A 124 1.81 -19.99 0.66
N GLU A 125 0.77 -19.45 1.28
CA GLU A 125 -0.37 -20.20 1.77
C GLU A 125 -1.52 -20.22 0.76
N GLN A 126 -2.31 -21.29 0.79
CA GLN A 126 -3.50 -21.40 -0.04
C GLN A 126 -4.56 -20.38 0.43
N PRO A 127 -5.11 -19.53 -0.46
CA PRO A 127 -6.19 -18.61 -0.10
C PRO A 127 -7.36 -19.33 0.58
N GLY A 128 -7.71 -18.87 1.79
CA GLY A 128 -8.78 -19.45 2.60
C GLY A 128 -8.38 -20.64 3.48
N SER A 129 -7.12 -21.09 3.46
CA SER A 129 -6.62 -22.05 4.45
C SER A 129 -6.61 -21.44 5.86
N PRO A 130 -6.61 -22.26 6.94
CA PRO A 130 -6.48 -21.75 8.30
C PRO A 130 -5.25 -20.85 8.49
N ASP A 131 -4.09 -21.25 7.96
CA ASP A 131 -2.84 -20.49 8.07
C ASP A 131 -2.91 -19.15 7.31
N TRP A 132 -3.53 -19.15 6.11
CA TRP A 132 -3.76 -17.93 5.34
C TRP A 132 -4.66 -16.94 6.10
N ILE A 133 -5.72 -17.45 6.74
CA ILE A 133 -6.67 -16.65 7.53
C ILE A 133 -5.97 -16.10 8.79
N GLU A 134 -5.15 -16.90 9.47
CA GLU A 134 -4.39 -16.45 10.63
C GLU A 134 -3.45 -15.28 10.26
N LEU A 135 -2.73 -15.40 9.14
CA LEU A 135 -1.88 -14.32 8.63
C LEU A 135 -2.70 -13.08 8.26
N ASP A 136 -3.87 -13.24 7.64
CA ASP A 136 -4.75 -12.12 7.29
C ASP A 136 -5.27 -11.38 8.53
N GLN A 137 -5.61 -12.13 9.58
CA GLN A 137 -6.02 -11.57 10.87
C GLN A 137 -4.87 -10.81 11.55
N LYS A 138 -3.61 -11.26 11.40
CA LYS A 138 -2.42 -10.52 11.87
C LYS A 138 -2.13 -9.26 11.04
N ILE A 139 -2.39 -9.29 9.73
CA ILE A 139 -2.22 -8.14 8.83
C ILE A 139 -3.25 -7.04 9.15
N THR A 140 -4.49 -7.41 9.44
CA THR A 140 -5.61 -6.47 9.61
C THR A 140 -5.34 -5.32 10.60
N PRO A 141 -4.87 -5.54 11.85
CA PRO A 141 -4.59 -4.44 12.77
C PRO A 141 -3.45 -3.53 12.29
N LEU A 142 -2.43 -4.06 11.62
CA LEU A 142 -1.34 -3.28 11.03
C LEU A 142 -1.86 -2.40 9.89
N LEU A 143 -2.71 -2.96 9.03
CA LEU A 143 -3.33 -2.25 7.93
C LEU A 143 -4.27 -1.14 8.43
N LEU A 144 -5.01 -1.36 9.52
CA LEU A 144 -5.84 -0.32 10.15
C LEU A 144 -5.00 0.83 10.75
N ASN A 145 -3.81 0.53 11.27
CA ASN A 145 -2.86 1.53 11.75
C ASN A 145 -2.23 2.30 10.57
N TYR A 146 -1.88 1.62 9.49
CA TYR A 146 -1.44 2.25 8.25
C TYR A 146 -2.50 3.20 7.68
N CYS A 147 -3.76 2.75 7.57
CA CYS A 147 -4.89 3.60 7.18
C CYS A 147 -5.09 4.80 8.10
N GLN A 148 -4.77 4.69 9.40
CA GLN A 148 -4.80 5.83 10.30
C GLN A 148 -3.79 6.90 9.89
N CYS A 149 -2.58 6.48 9.55
CA CYS A 149 -1.52 7.39 9.11
C CYS A 149 -1.93 8.07 7.80
N LYS A 150 -2.46 7.30 6.84
CA LYS A 150 -2.93 7.81 5.55
C LYS A 150 -4.09 8.80 5.67
N LEU A 151 -5.03 8.57 6.60
CA LEU A 151 -6.06 9.58 6.93
C LEU A 151 -5.45 10.91 7.39
N GLN A 152 -4.40 10.86 8.21
CA GLN A 152 -3.73 12.06 8.72
C GLN A 152 -2.87 12.74 7.66
N CYS A 153 -2.30 11.98 6.72
CA CYS A 153 -1.61 12.49 5.53
C CYS A 153 -2.56 12.96 4.41
N GLN A 154 -3.89 12.87 4.61
CA GLN A 154 -4.91 13.22 3.62
C GLN A 154 -4.89 12.36 2.35
N GLU A 155 -4.33 11.16 2.43
CA GLU A 155 -4.26 10.17 1.35
C GLU A 155 -5.49 9.25 1.39
N TYR A 156 -6.66 9.82 1.05
CA TYR A 156 -7.95 9.17 1.32
C TYR A 156 -8.25 7.94 0.46
N TYR A 157 -7.79 7.91 -0.80
CA TYR A 157 -8.10 6.80 -1.71
C TYR A 157 -7.49 5.47 -1.26
N GLU A 158 -6.24 5.47 -0.77
CA GLU A 158 -5.64 4.27 -0.18
C GLU A 158 -6.45 3.74 1.01
N VAL A 159 -6.99 4.65 1.84
CA VAL A 159 -7.83 4.28 2.99
C VAL A 159 -9.12 3.61 2.52
N LEU A 160 -9.76 4.15 1.47
CA LEU A 160 -10.98 3.58 0.90
C LEU A 160 -10.75 2.16 0.38
N ASP A 161 -9.67 1.95 -0.37
CA ASP A 161 -9.34 0.64 -0.95
C ASP A 161 -9.04 -0.40 0.12
N HIS A 162 -8.15 -0.06 1.07
CA HIS A 162 -7.76 -0.98 2.13
C HIS A 162 -8.90 -1.30 3.09
N CYS A 163 -9.66 -0.29 3.53
CA CYS A 163 -10.79 -0.54 4.42
C CYS A 163 -11.92 -1.31 3.71
N SER A 164 -12.17 -1.08 2.42
CA SER A 164 -13.13 -1.87 1.66
C SER A 164 -12.68 -3.32 1.53
N SER A 165 -11.40 -3.57 1.27
CA SER A 165 -10.84 -4.93 1.24
C SER A 165 -10.98 -5.66 2.58
N ILE A 166 -10.76 -4.97 3.71
CA ILE A 166 -11.00 -5.53 5.05
C ILE A 166 -12.49 -5.88 5.22
N LEU A 167 -13.39 -4.95 4.89
CA LEU A 167 -14.83 -5.11 5.11
C LEU A 167 -15.47 -6.18 4.22
N ASN A 168 -14.89 -6.47 3.06
CA ASN A 168 -15.31 -7.59 2.22
C ASN A 168 -15.05 -8.96 2.87
N LYS A 169 -14.14 -9.03 3.85
CA LYS A 169 -13.77 -10.26 4.57
C LYS A 169 -14.32 -10.28 5.99
N TYR A 170 -14.30 -9.13 6.66
CA TYR A 170 -14.62 -8.95 8.08
C TYR A 170 -15.66 -7.83 8.23
N GLU A 171 -16.92 -8.17 8.01
CA GLU A 171 -18.05 -7.23 7.96
C GLU A 171 -18.43 -6.61 9.31
N ASP A 172 -17.82 -7.08 10.40
CA ASP A 172 -18.01 -6.62 11.79
C ASP A 172 -16.86 -5.69 12.26
N ASN A 173 -15.93 -5.34 11.38
CA ASN A 173 -14.78 -4.51 11.74
C ASN A 173 -15.15 -3.03 11.90
N VAL A 174 -15.49 -2.64 13.14
CA VAL A 174 -15.88 -1.27 13.51
C VAL A 174 -14.84 -0.22 13.12
N LYS A 175 -13.55 -0.53 13.29
CA LYS A 175 -12.45 0.39 12.98
C LYS A 175 -12.34 0.66 11.47
N ALA A 176 -12.58 -0.36 10.64
CA ALA A 176 -12.55 -0.22 9.19
C ALA A 176 -13.70 0.67 8.70
N TYR A 177 -14.94 0.45 9.15
CA TYR A 177 -16.06 1.35 8.82
C TYR A 177 -15.79 2.77 9.27
N PHE A 178 -15.30 2.98 10.49
CA PHE A 178 -15.04 4.33 10.99
C PHE A 178 -14.00 5.08 10.14
N LYS A 179 -12.90 4.41 9.77
CA LYS A 179 -11.85 5.00 8.93
C LYS A 179 -12.34 5.25 7.50
N ARG A 180 -13.05 4.30 6.89
CA ARG A 180 -13.62 4.44 5.55
C ARG A 180 -14.67 5.55 5.49
N GLY A 181 -15.53 5.65 6.50
CA GLY A 181 -16.51 6.74 6.62
C GLY A 181 -15.85 8.11 6.70
N LYS A 182 -14.74 8.23 7.44
CA LYS A 182 -13.94 9.47 7.46
C LYS A 182 -13.32 9.81 6.10
N ALA A 183 -12.78 8.81 5.40
CA ALA A 183 -12.22 9.00 4.06
C ALA A 183 -13.31 9.42 3.05
N HIS A 184 -14.46 8.74 3.03
CA HIS A 184 -15.62 9.12 2.21
C HIS A 184 -16.07 10.56 2.50
N ALA A 185 -16.17 10.93 3.77
CA ALA A 185 -16.52 12.29 4.17
C ALA A 185 -15.51 13.32 3.68
N ALA A 186 -14.22 12.98 3.60
CA ALA A 186 -13.17 13.88 3.12
C ALA A 186 -13.24 14.07 1.59
N VAL A 187 -13.59 13.04 0.83
CA VAL A 187 -13.72 13.09 -0.64
C VAL A 187 -15.14 13.41 -1.14
N TRP A 188 -16.02 13.91 -0.26
CA TRP A 188 -17.40 14.31 -0.58
C TRP A 188 -18.38 13.18 -0.97
N ASN A 189 -18.06 11.93 -0.62
CA ASN A 189 -18.97 10.80 -0.75
C ASN A 189 -19.91 10.75 0.47
N VAL A 190 -20.88 11.66 0.50
CA VAL A 190 -21.71 11.93 1.69
C VAL A 190 -22.55 10.72 2.09
N ALA A 191 -23.20 10.07 1.12
CA ALA A 191 -24.10 8.95 1.37
C ALA A 191 -23.34 7.75 1.95
N GLU A 192 -22.20 7.42 1.36
CA GLU A 192 -21.30 6.34 1.79
C GLU A 192 -20.73 6.62 3.18
N ALA A 193 -20.32 7.87 3.45
CA ALA A 193 -19.86 8.25 4.79
C ALA A 193 -20.95 8.05 5.85
N GLN A 194 -22.19 8.48 5.57
CA GLN A 194 -23.31 8.29 6.48
C GLN A 194 -23.64 6.82 6.70
N ALA A 195 -23.61 5.99 5.65
CA ALA A 195 -23.83 4.55 5.74
C ALA A 195 -22.77 3.87 6.62
N ASP A 196 -21.49 4.20 6.41
CA ASP A 196 -20.39 3.66 7.23
C ASP A 196 -20.53 4.07 8.70
N PHE A 197 -20.83 5.34 8.98
CA PHE A 197 -21.07 5.81 10.34
C PHE A 197 -22.30 5.18 11.00
N ALA A 198 -23.37 4.93 10.26
CA ALA A 198 -24.53 4.20 10.77
C ALA A 198 -24.15 2.76 11.15
N LYS A 199 -23.34 2.09 10.33
CA LYS A 199 -22.85 0.74 10.61
C LYS A 199 -21.92 0.70 11.83
N VAL A 200 -21.07 1.71 12.03
CA VAL A 200 -20.28 1.88 13.26
C VAL A 200 -21.19 1.90 14.49
N LEU A 201 -22.27 2.69 14.46
CA LEU A 201 -23.20 2.79 15.60
C LEU A 201 -24.04 1.55 15.83
N ALA A 202 -24.30 0.78 14.78
CA ALA A 202 -24.98 -0.50 14.89
C ALA A 202 -24.10 -1.57 15.56
N LEU A 203 -22.79 -1.56 15.28
CA LEU A 203 -21.83 -2.51 15.85
C LEU A 203 -21.32 -2.08 17.23
N ASP A 204 -21.08 -0.79 17.44
CA ASP A 204 -20.60 -0.22 18.71
C ASP A 204 -21.31 1.11 19.03
N PRO A 205 -22.44 1.05 19.76
CA PRO A 205 -23.19 2.24 20.17
C PRO A 205 -22.40 3.20 21.07
N SER A 206 -21.31 2.76 21.72
CA SER A 206 -20.50 3.62 22.61
C SER A 206 -19.77 4.73 21.84
N LEU A 207 -19.56 4.54 20.53
CA LEU A 207 -18.92 5.52 19.64
C LEU A 207 -19.84 6.66 19.20
N ARG A 208 -21.11 6.69 19.66
CA ARG A 208 -22.09 7.74 19.33
C ARG A 208 -21.56 9.18 19.48
N PRO A 209 -20.85 9.56 20.55
CA PRO A 209 -20.33 10.93 20.67
C PRO A 209 -19.31 11.28 19.58
N VAL A 210 -18.46 10.31 19.21
CA VAL A 210 -17.40 10.48 18.21
C VAL A 210 -18.02 10.56 16.81
N VAL A 211 -18.91 9.64 16.47
CA VAL A 211 -19.61 9.64 15.17
C VAL A 211 -20.45 10.91 15.00
N ALA A 212 -21.16 11.35 16.05
CA ALA A 212 -21.94 12.58 15.98
C ALA A 212 -21.07 13.81 15.72
N LYS A 213 -19.82 13.83 16.20
CA LYS A 213 -18.87 14.91 15.89
C LYS A 213 -18.49 14.93 14.41
N GLU A 214 -18.17 13.76 13.84
CA GLU A 214 -17.81 13.63 12.42
C GLU A 214 -19.00 14.02 11.51
N LEU A 215 -20.21 13.57 11.84
CA LEU A 215 -21.43 13.93 11.09
C LEU A 215 -21.73 15.43 11.14
N ARG A 216 -21.64 16.07 12.32
CA ARG A 216 -21.80 17.53 12.43
C ARG A 216 -20.77 18.28 11.59
N SER A 217 -19.53 17.80 11.55
CA SER A 217 -18.48 18.40 10.72
C SER A 217 -18.75 18.23 9.22
N LEU A 218 -19.33 17.11 8.80
CA LEU A 218 -19.74 16.88 7.41
C LEU A 218 -20.91 17.79 7.02
N GLU A 219 -21.94 17.88 7.86
CA GLU A 219 -23.10 18.76 7.64
C GLU A 219 -22.70 20.24 7.55
N ALA A 220 -21.78 20.70 8.41
CA ALA A 220 -21.29 22.06 8.36
C ALA A 220 -20.59 22.38 7.03
N ARG A 221 -19.74 21.47 6.53
CA ARG A 221 -19.06 21.61 5.23
C ARG A 221 -20.05 21.61 4.06
N LEU A 222 -21.09 20.78 4.12
CA LEU A 222 -22.15 20.75 3.10
C LEU A 222 -22.93 22.06 3.05
N ARG A 223 -23.32 22.59 4.21
CA ARG A 223 -24.04 23.88 4.27
C ARG A 223 -23.21 25.03 3.72
N GLU A 224 -21.90 25.02 3.93
CA GLU A 224 -21.02 26.06 3.39
C GLU A 224 -20.94 25.97 1.87
N LYS A 225 -20.72 24.76 1.33
CA LYS A 225 -20.74 24.51 -0.12
C LYS A 225 -22.08 24.91 -0.75
N ASP A 226 -23.20 24.59 -0.13
CA ASP A 226 -24.53 24.97 -0.63
C ASP A 226 -24.72 26.50 -0.69
N LYS A 227 -24.14 27.25 0.27
CA LYS A 227 -24.17 28.72 0.23
C LYS A 227 -23.31 29.26 -0.91
N GLU A 228 -22.09 28.73 -1.07
CA GLU A 228 -21.18 29.10 -2.15
C GLU A 228 -21.82 28.85 -3.52
N ASP A 229 -22.42 27.68 -3.70
CA ASP A 229 -23.13 27.30 -4.93
C ASP A 229 -24.32 28.25 -5.16
N LYS A 230 -25.14 28.54 -4.14
CA LYS A 230 -26.24 29.52 -4.28
C LYS A 230 -25.75 30.90 -4.70
N VAL A 231 -24.62 31.37 -4.19
CA VAL A 231 -24.03 32.66 -4.60
C VAL A 231 -23.55 32.59 -6.05
N ARG A 232 -22.86 31.51 -6.42
CA ARG A 232 -22.34 31.30 -7.78
C ARG A 232 -23.46 31.22 -8.82
N PHE A 233 -24.54 30.49 -8.53
CA PHE A 233 -25.66 30.31 -9.47
C PHE A 233 -26.56 31.55 -9.59
N LYS A 234 -26.61 32.44 -8.59
CA LYS A 234 -27.35 33.72 -8.72
C LYS A 234 -26.87 34.60 -9.87
N GLY A 235 -25.58 34.56 -10.20
CA GLY A 235 -24.99 35.31 -11.31
C GLY A 235 -25.23 34.70 -12.70
N ILE A 236 -25.68 33.44 -12.77
CA ILE A 236 -25.88 32.72 -14.04
C ILE A 236 -27.27 32.98 -14.63
N PHE A 237 -28.28 33.23 -13.80
CA PHE A 237 -29.67 33.49 -14.24
C PHE A 237 -30.02 34.99 -14.39
N SER A 238 -29.02 35.86 -14.29
CA SER A 238 -29.17 37.33 -14.43
C SER A 238 -28.61 37.90 -15.75
N GLN A 239 -28.37 37.04 -16.76
CA GLN A 239 -28.08 37.41 -18.14
C GLN A 239 -29.23 37.06 -19.07
#